data_AF-A0A543FZB7-F1
#
_entry.id   AF-A0A543FZB7-F1
#
_cell.length_a   1.000
_cell.length_b   1.000
_cell.length_c   1.000
_cell.angle_alpha   90.00
_cell.angle_beta   90.00
_cell.angle_gamma   90.00
#
_symmetry.space_group_name_H-M   'P 1'
#
loop_
_entity.id
_entity.type
_entity.pdbx_description
1 polymer ?
#
loop_
_entity_poly.entity_id
_entity_poly.type
_entity_poly.pdbx_seq_one_letter_code
_entity_poly.pdbx_strand_id
1 'polypeptide(L)'
;MSRNATDANFGAVGSAWLPSAARLLQTIAGADKGVLDRVPEDRSRYTAMGAAVLGTALLGTLSMTLALTQVFDGFSWSILLIVPLWGVFVLNLDRWLVLTPMGEGLRGRLKVATPRILLAALFGIVIAEPLLLGIFSSAIEERVVTTRQTSNLTIEDRLRTCNPLPEDSPEAQAIALTSSCHGFRIAVVGDPRSRISELQALTNQANQLRPILQTDQARLADLNDLARRECNGDAGPGLTGIRGVAGECTRLRREADTFSAVANIGPRTTELADLDGRITDLSRTVGDEGAAYKEVLAQRIREEVARREEKQGTIGLLERFEAFDALRSENQYVTQATTFLRIFLILVDCVPILLKVLAGRTVYDALVERRRERRRRVFLARESNSEQARLNEVREKERDLRADDAASRARAGVEERRRTADEAIKLRRLIDQVRSQILDESSRTSSNSPQRQAMPLVRDADIPKQSGFDANMSHPLKSVRVPDATGSSGAEASDSA
;
A
#
# COMPACT_ATOMS: atom_id res chain seq x y z
N MET A 1 71.39 14.90 -29.79
CA MET A 1 71.42 15.29 -28.37
C MET A 1 70.06 15.85 -27.98
N SER A 2 69.43 15.19 -27.00
CA SER A 2 68.33 15.62 -26.11
C SER A 2 67.06 16.27 -26.70
N ARG A 3 65.93 15.56 -26.55
CA ARG A 3 64.63 16.17 -26.23
C ARG A 3 63.84 15.30 -25.23
N ASN A 4 63.75 15.87 -24.03
CA ASN A 4 62.61 16.00 -23.12
C ASN A 4 61.86 14.77 -22.57
N ALA A 5 61.94 14.71 -21.24
CA ALA A 5 61.01 14.07 -20.33
C ALA A 5 59.57 14.61 -20.46
N THR A 6 58.59 13.69 -20.37
CA THR A 6 57.26 13.89 -19.76
C THR A 6 56.51 12.54 -19.74
N ASP A 7 57.00 11.58 -18.97
CA ASP A 7 56.19 10.43 -18.53
C ASP A 7 55.85 10.62 -17.06
N ALA A 8 54.90 11.52 -16.81
CA ALA A 8 54.31 11.74 -15.50
C ALA A 8 53.06 10.87 -15.34
N ASN A 9 53.25 9.70 -14.73
CA ASN A 9 52.55 9.31 -13.52
C ASN A 9 51.00 9.47 -13.47
N PHE A 10 50.28 8.93 -14.46
CA PHE A 10 48.81 8.84 -14.48
C PHE A 10 48.28 7.39 -14.43
N GLY A 11 48.93 6.49 -13.68
CA GLY A 11 48.61 5.05 -13.70
C GLY A 11 48.47 4.34 -12.36
N ALA A 12 48.67 4.99 -11.21
CA ALA A 12 48.94 4.28 -9.95
C ALA A 12 47.89 4.45 -8.83
N VAL A 13 46.74 5.10 -9.08
CA VAL A 13 45.69 5.27 -8.05
C VAL A 13 44.45 4.38 -8.28
N GLY A 14 44.28 3.80 -9.48
CA GLY A 14 43.10 2.99 -9.82
C GLY A 14 43.22 1.47 -9.62
N SER A 15 44.41 0.89 -9.55
CA SER A 15 44.60 -0.56 -9.74
C SER A 15 44.43 -1.44 -8.49
N ALA A 16 44.49 -0.86 -7.28
CA ALA A 16 44.35 -1.62 -6.03
C ALA A 16 42.89 -1.85 -5.57
N TRP A 17 41.95 -0.97 -5.98
CA TRP A 17 40.55 -1.03 -5.57
C TRP A 17 39.68 -1.90 -6.49
N LEU A 18 40.01 -1.96 -7.79
CA LEU A 18 39.29 -2.72 -8.82
C LEU A 18 39.14 -4.23 -8.52
N PRO A 19 40.19 -4.97 -8.10
CA PRO A 19 40.05 -6.40 -7.86
C PRO A 19 39.27 -6.72 -6.58
N SER A 20 39.17 -5.79 -5.62
CA SER A 20 38.43 -5.96 -4.37
C SER A 20 36.93 -5.67 -4.58
N ALA A 21 36.61 -4.59 -5.31
CA ALA A 21 35.24 -4.23 -5.66
C ALA A 21 34.58 -5.29 -6.56
N ALA A 22 35.30 -5.76 -7.60
CA ALA A 22 34.80 -6.83 -8.47
C ALA A 22 34.52 -8.13 -7.69
N ARG A 23 35.39 -8.47 -6.72
CA ARG A 23 35.20 -9.63 -5.84
C ARG A 23 34.01 -9.48 -4.91
N LEU A 24 33.71 -8.27 -4.44
CA LEU A 24 32.52 -7.99 -3.64
C LEU A 24 31.25 -8.13 -4.48
N LEU A 25 31.22 -7.58 -5.70
CA LEU A 25 30.10 -7.72 -6.63
C LEU A 25 29.83 -9.18 -7.01
N GLN A 26 30.88 -9.97 -7.26
CA GLN A 26 30.75 -11.41 -7.49
C GLN A 26 30.13 -12.14 -6.28
N THR A 27 30.42 -11.67 -5.06
CA THR A 27 29.82 -12.21 -3.83
C THR A 27 28.33 -11.83 -3.73
N ILE A 28 27.97 -10.60 -4.11
CA ILE A 28 26.58 -10.13 -4.18
C ILE A 28 25.78 -10.93 -5.22
N ALA A 29 26.37 -11.23 -6.38
CA ALA A 29 25.78 -12.13 -7.38
C ALA A 29 25.60 -13.57 -6.86
N GLY A 30 26.26 -13.92 -5.74
CA GLY A 30 26.20 -15.23 -5.11
C GLY A 30 27.13 -16.28 -5.73
N ALA A 31 28.16 -15.88 -6.48
CA ALA A 31 29.12 -16.81 -7.07
C ALA A 31 30.05 -17.44 -6.01
N ASP A 32 30.29 -18.75 -6.12
CA ASP A 32 31.30 -19.49 -5.36
C ASP A 32 32.68 -19.14 -5.92
N LYS A 33 33.44 -18.35 -5.14
CA LYS A 33 34.79 -17.87 -5.49
C LYS A 33 35.73 -19.00 -5.88
N GLY A 34 35.68 -20.14 -5.18
CA GLY A 34 36.58 -21.26 -5.43
C GLY A 34 36.30 -21.99 -6.75
N VAL A 35 35.08 -21.88 -7.29
CA VAL A 35 34.73 -22.38 -8.62
C VAL A 35 35.01 -21.31 -9.68
N LEU A 36 34.67 -20.05 -9.39
CA LEU A 36 34.85 -18.92 -10.31
C LEU A 36 36.34 -18.65 -10.58
N ASP A 37 37.23 -18.90 -9.63
CA ASP A 37 38.68 -18.77 -9.82
C ASP A 37 39.26 -19.77 -10.83
N ARG A 38 38.54 -20.85 -11.11
CA ARG A 38 38.93 -21.85 -12.13
C ARG A 38 38.47 -21.48 -13.53
N VAL A 39 37.58 -20.50 -13.66
CA VAL A 39 36.99 -20.05 -14.93
C VAL A 39 37.08 -18.52 -15.00
N PRO A 40 38.27 -17.95 -15.28
CA PRO A 40 38.46 -16.50 -15.28
C PRO A 40 37.59 -15.78 -16.33
N GLU A 41 37.21 -16.47 -17.41
CA GLU A 41 36.37 -15.97 -18.50
C GLU A 41 34.95 -15.57 -18.04
N ASP A 42 34.40 -16.25 -17.03
CA ASP A 42 33.05 -15.95 -16.52
C ASP A 42 33.06 -14.85 -15.44
N ARG A 43 34.23 -14.42 -14.93
CA ARG A 43 34.33 -13.41 -13.86
C ARG A 43 33.69 -12.07 -14.22
N SER A 44 33.88 -11.59 -15.45
CA SER A 44 33.30 -10.32 -15.91
C SER A 44 31.77 -10.38 -15.93
N ARG A 45 31.19 -11.52 -16.33
CA ARG A 45 29.74 -11.77 -16.35
C ARG A 45 29.14 -11.74 -14.95
N TYR A 46 29.72 -12.46 -14.01
CA TYR A 46 29.24 -12.46 -12.62
C TYR A 46 29.45 -11.12 -11.92
N THR A 47 30.49 -10.37 -12.29
CA THR A 47 30.68 -9.00 -11.82
C THR A 47 29.57 -8.08 -12.32
N ALA A 48 29.20 -8.19 -13.62
CA ALA A 48 28.09 -7.44 -14.20
C ALA A 48 26.73 -7.81 -13.61
N MET A 49 26.46 -9.10 -13.38
CA MET A 49 25.24 -9.55 -12.69
C MET A 49 25.16 -9.02 -11.26
N GLY A 50 26.28 -9.03 -10.52
CA GLY A 50 26.35 -8.48 -9.18
C GLY A 50 26.14 -6.96 -9.14
N ALA A 51 26.68 -6.24 -10.12
CA ALA A 51 26.42 -4.81 -10.29
C ALA A 51 24.95 -4.51 -10.59
N ALA A 52 24.30 -5.32 -11.45
CA ALA A 52 22.88 -5.18 -11.74
C ALA A 52 22.01 -5.41 -10.50
N VAL A 53 22.28 -6.46 -9.71
CA VAL A 53 21.57 -6.75 -8.45
C VAL A 53 21.78 -5.65 -7.40
N LEU A 54 22.99 -5.10 -7.31
CA LEU A 54 23.25 -3.98 -6.41
C LEU A 54 22.51 -2.71 -6.87
N GLY A 55 22.47 -2.46 -8.18
CA GLY A 55 21.78 -1.31 -8.77
C GLY A 55 20.28 -1.33 -8.49
N THR A 56 19.62 -2.48 -8.66
CA THR A 56 18.19 -2.63 -8.35
C THR A 56 17.91 -2.48 -6.85
N ALA A 57 18.77 -3.02 -5.99
CA ALA A 57 18.67 -2.82 -4.54
C ALA A 57 18.80 -1.34 -4.15
N LEU A 58 19.76 -0.62 -4.72
CA LEU A 58 19.96 0.82 -4.47
C LEU A 58 18.76 1.65 -4.94
N LEU A 59 18.25 1.37 -6.14
CA LEU A 59 17.05 2.00 -6.69
C LEU A 59 15.84 1.76 -5.78
N GLY A 60 15.65 0.51 -5.33
CA GLY A 60 14.61 0.13 -4.37
C GLY A 60 14.75 0.84 -3.03
N THR A 61 15.99 1.01 -2.50
CA THR A 61 16.21 1.80 -1.27
C THR A 61 15.89 3.28 -1.46
N LEU A 62 16.24 3.87 -2.60
CA LEU A 62 15.94 5.26 -2.90
C LEU A 62 14.41 5.46 -2.98
N SER A 63 13.72 4.57 -3.68
CA SER A 63 12.25 4.56 -3.77
C SER A 63 11.58 4.47 -2.40
N MET A 64 12.00 3.51 -1.55
CA MET A 64 11.46 3.37 -0.20
C MET A 64 11.78 4.58 0.69
N THR A 65 12.96 5.19 0.53
CA THR A 65 13.32 6.42 1.24
C THR A 65 12.33 7.53 0.88
N LEU A 66 12.10 7.77 -0.42
CA LEU A 66 11.14 8.77 -0.87
C LEU A 66 9.72 8.48 -0.38
N ALA A 67 9.28 7.23 -0.47
CA ALA A 67 7.96 6.81 0.01
C ALA A 67 7.77 7.14 1.49
N LEU A 68 8.73 6.76 2.35
CA LEU A 68 8.61 7.01 3.79
C LEU A 68 8.71 8.49 4.13
N THR A 69 9.54 9.27 3.42
CA THR A 69 9.58 10.72 3.63
C THR A 69 8.27 11.42 3.26
N GLN A 70 7.53 10.88 2.28
CA GLN A 70 6.21 11.39 1.89
C GLN A 70 5.09 10.95 2.85
N VAL A 71 5.23 9.78 3.48
CA VAL A 71 4.25 9.29 4.47
C VAL A 71 4.39 10.00 5.82
N PHE A 72 5.61 10.32 6.24
CA PHE A 72 5.90 10.92 7.53
C PHE A 72 6.11 12.44 7.49
N ASP A 73 5.80 13.12 6.37
CA ASP A 73 6.01 14.56 6.17
C ASP A 73 7.44 15.02 6.57
N GLY A 74 8.46 14.21 6.24
CA GLY A 74 9.85 14.53 6.53
C GLY A 74 10.69 13.35 7.04
N PHE A 75 11.73 13.67 7.81
CA PHE A 75 12.64 12.68 8.38
C PHE A 75 12.07 12.08 9.66
N SER A 76 11.89 10.76 9.67
CA SER A 76 11.47 9.99 10.85
C SER A 76 12.52 8.94 11.22
N TRP A 77 12.65 8.64 12.52
CA TRP A 77 13.61 7.66 13.02
C TRP A 77 13.36 6.24 12.49
N SER A 78 12.11 5.95 12.10
CA SER A 78 11.73 4.67 11.48
C SER A 78 12.46 4.43 10.14
N ILE A 79 12.80 5.49 9.42
CA ILE A 79 13.48 5.42 8.11
C ILE A 79 14.86 4.74 8.25
N LEU A 80 15.58 5.03 9.35
CA LEU A 80 16.92 4.46 9.60
C LEU A 80 16.92 2.94 9.77
N LEU A 81 15.77 2.35 10.13
CA LEU A 81 15.63 0.91 10.29
C LEU A 81 14.97 0.25 9.08
N ILE A 82 13.89 0.85 8.57
CA ILE A 82 13.08 0.25 7.50
C ILE A 82 13.82 0.29 6.16
N VAL A 83 14.47 1.39 5.80
CA VAL A 83 15.12 1.53 4.48
C VAL A 83 16.28 0.52 4.31
N PRO A 84 17.22 0.38 5.26
CA PRO A 84 18.29 -0.61 5.11
C PRO A 84 17.76 -2.05 5.09
N LEU A 85 16.75 -2.35 5.92
CA LEU A 85 16.10 -3.66 5.95
C LEU A 85 15.46 -3.98 4.59
N TRP A 86 14.76 -3.01 3.99
CA TRP A 86 14.17 -3.14 2.67
C TRP A 86 15.23 -3.31 1.58
N GLY A 87 16.33 -2.55 1.64
CA GLY A 87 17.44 -2.70 0.70
C GLY A 87 18.07 -4.09 0.73
N VAL A 88 18.29 -4.62 1.94
CA VAL A 88 18.76 -6.00 2.13
C VAL A 88 17.72 -6.99 1.60
N PHE A 89 16.42 -6.75 1.80
CA PHE A 89 15.36 -7.58 1.25
C PHE A 89 15.40 -7.64 -0.28
N VAL A 90 15.45 -6.48 -0.96
CA VAL A 90 15.54 -6.40 -2.43
C VAL A 90 16.81 -7.10 -2.94
N LEU A 91 17.95 -6.85 -2.30
CA LEU A 91 19.22 -7.51 -2.65
C LEU A 91 19.12 -9.03 -2.53
N ASN A 92 18.51 -9.56 -1.47
CA ASN A 92 18.35 -11.01 -1.30
C ASN A 92 17.37 -11.61 -2.31
N LEU A 93 16.27 -10.91 -2.61
CA LEU A 93 15.28 -11.35 -3.59
C LEU A 93 15.90 -11.45 -5.00
N ASP A 94 16.62 -10.41 -5.42
CA ASP A 94 17.28 -10.38 -6.72
C ASP A 94 18.48 -11.34 -6.78
N ARG A 95 19.22 -11.50 -5.67
CA ARG A 95 20.30 -12.49 -5.55
C ARG A 95 19.78 -13.92 -5.65
N TRP A 96 18.69 -14.25 -4.95
CA TRP A 96 18.07 -15.58 -5.01
C TRP A 96 17.73 -15.93 -6.46
N LEU A 97 17.26 -14.95 -7.22
CA LEU A 97 16.92 -15.11 -8.62
C LEU A 97 18.14 -15.34 -9.54
N VAL A 98 19.23 -14.58 -9.32
CA VAL A 98 20.50 -14.77 -10.05
C VAL A 98 21.15 -16.12 -9.72
N LEU A 99 20.73 -16.82 -8.66
CA LEU A 99 21.22 -18.16 -8.33
C LEU A 99 20.40 -19.31 -8.92
N THR A 100 19.21 -19.06 -9.46
CA THR A 100 18.34 -20.10 -10.05
C THR A 100 18.91 -20.63 -11.37
N PRO A 101 19.24 -21.92 -11.51
CA PRO A 101 19.84 -22.44 -12.75
C PRO A 101 18.97 -22.19 -13.98
N MET A 102 19.59 -21.81 -15.11
CA MET A 102 18.85 -21.66 -16.37
C MET A 102 18.55 -23.01 -16.99
N GLY A 103 17.30 -23.21 -17.42
CA GLY A 103 16.88 -24.39 -18.16
C GLY A 103 17.45 -24.41 -19.58
N GLU A 104 17.52 -25.61 -20.17
CA GLU A 104 18.01 -25.80 -21.54
C GLU A 104 16.92 -25.49 -22.58
N GLY A 105 17.34 -24.96 -23.73
CA GLY A 105 16.47 -24.56 -24.83
C GLY A 105 15.62 -23.31 -24.55
N LEU A 106 14.94 -22.79 -25.59
CA LEU A 106 14.14 -21.56 -25.50
C LEU A 106 12.96 -21.70 -24.52
N ARG A 107 12.27 -22.84 -24.54
CA ARG A 107 11.14 -23.13 -23.62
C ARG A 107 11.60 -23.23 -22.17
N GLY A 108 12.77 -23.81 -21.90
CA GLY A 108 13.33 -23.90 -20.55
C GLY A 108 13.72 -22.51 -20.00
N ARG A 109 14.34 -21.67 -20.84
CA ARG A 109 14.68 -20.28 -20.49
C ARG A 109 13.44 -19.45 -20.22
N LEU A 110 12.42 -19.54 -21.06
CA LEU A 110 11.18 -18.77 -20.90
C LEU A 110 10.44 -19.17 -19.61
N LYS A 111 10.32 -20.48 -19.31
CA LYS A 111 9.66 -20.96 -18.08
C LYS A 111 10.30 -20.42 -16.80
N VAL A 112 11.62 -20.21 -16.78
CA VAL A 112 12.32 -19.64 -15.62
C VAL A 112 12.23 -18.11 -15.60
N ALA A 113 12.21 -17.46 -16.77
CA ALA A 113 12.20 -16.00 -16.89
C ALA A 113 10.80 -15.36 -16.72
N THR A 114 9.72 -16.01 -17.19
CA THR A 114 8.36 -15.47 -17.13
C THR A 114 7.88 -15.08 -15.73
N PRO A 115 7.94 -15.93 -14.69
CA PRO A 115 7.49 -15.55 -13.36
C PRO A 115 8.27 -14.35 -12.82
N ARG A 116 9.54 -14.17 -13.24
CA ARG A 116 10.33 -12.99 -12.89
C ARG A 116 9.86 -11.74 -13.62
N ILE A 117 9.68 -11.79 -14.93
CA ILE A 117 9.26 -10.60 -15.69
C ILE A 117 7.94 -10.07 -15.13
N LEU A 118 7.03 -10.97 -14.75
CA LEU A 118 5.77 -10.60 -14.10
C LEU A 118 5.99 -9.97 -12.71
N LEU A 119 6.85 -10.57 -11.87
CA LEU A 119 7.18 -10.02 -10.56
C LEU A 119 7.90 -8.66 -10.63
N ALA A 120 8.82 -8.50 -11.59
CA ALA A 120 9.55 -7.26 -11.86
C ALA A 120 8.62 -6.18 -12.43
N ALA A 121 7.65 -6.54 -13.28
CA ALA A 121 6.63 -5.60 -13.73
C ALA A 121 5.76 -5.13 -12.55
N LEU A 122 5.33 -6.05 -11.69
CA LEU A 122 4.53 -5.71 -10.50
C LEU A 122 5.29 -4.77 -9.56
N PHE A 123 6.51 -5.14 -9.15
CA PHE A 123 7.32 -4.31 -8.27
C PHE A 123 7.77 -3.02 -8.95
N GLY A 124 8.14 -3.05 -10.23
CA GLY A 124 8.55 -1.86 -10.97
C GLY A 124 7.43 -0.80 -11.02
N ILE A 125 6.17 -1.21 -11.15
CA ILE A 125 5.02 -0.29 -11.05
C ILE A 125 4.90 0.29 -9.63
N VAL A 126 4.96 -0.56 -8.61
CA VAL A 126 4.81 -0.13 -7.20
C VAL A 126 5.96 0.78 -6.75
N ILE A 127 7.19 0.46 -7.14
CA ILE A 127 8.42 1.20 -6.83
C ILE A 127 8.47 2.53 -7.59
N ALA A 128 7.89 2.58 -8.80
CA ALA A 128 7.87 3.79 -9.61
C ALA A 128 7.04 4.91 -8.99
N GLU A 129 5.95 4.60 -8.28
CA GLU A 129 5.02 5.62 -7.79
C GLU A 129 5.66 6.64 -6.83
N PRO A 130 6.35 6.24 -5.74
CA PRO A 130 7.01 7.21 -4.86
C PRO A 130 8.19 7.94 -5.53
N LEU A 131 8.88 7.30 -6.49
CA LEU A 131 9.92 7.93 -7.30
C LEU A 131 9.35 9.02 -8.20
N LEU A 132 8.21 8.76 -8.85
CA LEU A 132 7.50 9.71 -9.69
C LEU A 132 7.03 10.93 -8.87
N LEU A 133 6.39 10.69 -7.73
CA LEU A 133 5.98 11.77 -6.82
C LEU A 133 7.18 12.59 -6.32
N GLY A 134 8.33 11.95 -6.08
CA GLY A 134 9.56 12.64 -5.71
C GLY A 134 10.13 13.50 -6.84
N ILE A 135 10.21 12.96 -8.06
CA ILE A 135 10.76 13.65 -9.24
C ILE A 135 9.88 14.84 -9.64
N PHE A 136 8.56 14.69 -9.57
CA PHE A 136 7.60 15.74 -9.92
C PHE A 136 7.13 16.58 -8.71
N SER A 137 7.82 16.49 -7.57
CA SER A 137 7.41 17.15 -6.32
C SER A 137 7.15 18.64 -6.48
N SER A 138 8.01 19.38 -7.17
CA SER A 138 7.84 20.82 -7.41
C SER A 138 6.58 21.14 -8.22
N ALA A 139 6.33 20.40 -9.30
CA ALA A 139 5.14 20.59 -10.14
C ALA A 139 3.85 20.23 -9.38
N ILE A 140 3.91 19.19 -8.54
CA ILE A 140 2.80 18.79 -7.67
C ILE A 140 2.50 19.89 -6.66
N GLU A 141 3.52 20.42 -5.99
CA GLU A 141 3.38 21.48 -4.99
C GLU A 141 2.79 22.76 -5.59
N GLU A 142 3.26 23.16 -6.78
CA GLU A 142 2.70 24.30 -7.51
C GLU A 142 1.23 24.09 -7.88
N ARG A 143 0.88 22.87 -8.36
CA ARG A 143 -0.51 22.55 -8.70
C ARG A 143 -1.41 22.61 -7.46
N VAL A 144 -0.96 22.06 -6.34
CA VAL A 144 -1.71 22.09 -5.07
C VAL A 144 -1.94 23.53 -4.61
N VAL A 145 -0.92 24.37 -4.61
CA VAL A 145 -1.04 25.80 -4.24
C VAL A 145 -2.04 26.51 -5.15
N THR A 146 -1.96 26.29 -6.46
CA THR A 146 -2.87 26.89 -7.44
C THR A 146 -4.32 26.44 -7.22
N THR A 147 -4.54 25.14 -6.97
CA THR A 147 -5.87 24.60 -6.67
C THR A 147 -6.43 25.16 -5.36
N ARG A 148 -5.62 25.24 -4.29
CA ARG A 148 -6.01 25.85 -3.01
C ARG A 148 -6.39 27.32 -3.20
N GLN A 149 -5.57 28.09 -3.92
CA GLN A 149 -5.83 29.50 -4.19
C GLN A 149 -7.11 29.71 -5.01
N THR A 150 -7.36 28.89 -6.02
CA THR A 150 -8.60 28.94 -6.82
C THR A 150 -9.83 28.62 -5.96
N SER A 151 -9.71 27.65 -5.05
CA SER A 151 -10.75 27.29 -4.10
C SER A 151 -11.04 28.46 -3.14
N ASN A 152 -10.00 29.10 -2.59
CA ASN A 152 -10.14 30.25 -1.69
C ASN A 152 -10.79 31.44 -2.40
N LEU A 153 -10.40 31.74 -3.64
CA LEU A 153 -11.01 32.80 -4.44
C LEU A 153 -12.50 32.53 -4.71
N THR A 154 -12.85 31.27 -5.02
CA THR A 154 -14.26 30.87 -5.24
C THR A 154 -15.09 31.05 -3.96
N ILE A 155 -14.50 30.75 -2.80
CA ILE A 155 -15.16 30.97 -1.50
C ILE A 155 -15.25 32.46 -1.17
N GLU A 156 -14.20 33.24 -1.43
CA GLU A 156 -14.21 34.68 -1.23
C GLU A 156 -15.31 35.34 -2.07
N ASP A 157 -15.43 34.95 -3.34
CA ASP A 157 -16.48 35.42 -4.25
C ASP A 157 -17.89 35.06 -3.74
N ARG A 158 -18.08 33.84 -3.25
CA ARG A 158 -19.34 33.44 -2.59
C ARG A 158 -19.63 34.25 -1.34
N LEU A 159 -18.63 34.53 -0.51
CA LEU A 159 -18.79 35.37 0.68
C LEU A 159 -19.18 36.80 0.30
N ARG A 160 -18.57 37.38 -0.75
CA ARG A 160 -18.95 38.71 -1.25
C ARG A 160 -20.38 38.71 -1.80
N THR A 161 -20.73 37.73 -2.62
CA THR A 161 -22.07 37.60 -3.23
C THR A 161 -23.18 37.43 -2.18
N CYS A 162 -22.91 36.66 -1.11
CA CYS A 162 -23.88 36.42 -0.05
C CYS A 162 -23.94 37.54 1.01
N ASN A 163 -23.03 38.51 0.96
CA ASN A 163 -23.00 39.67 1.84
C ASN A 163 -22.90 40.97 1.02
N PRO A 164 -23.93 41.31 0.24
CA PRO A 164 -23.92 42.51 -0.59
C PRO A 164 -23.87 43.76 0.28
N LEU A 165 -23.15 44.76 -0.21
CA LEU A 165 -23.11 46.08 0.36
C LEU A 165 -24.48 46.75 0.23
N PRO A 166 -24.78 47.71 1.12
CA PRO A 166 -26.04 48.44 1.08
C PRO A 166 -26.26 49.25 -0.21
N GLU A 167 -25.17 49.62 -0.89
CA GLU A 167 -25.14 50.33 -2.18
C GLU A 167 -25.36 49.41 -3.41
N ASP A 168 -25.33 48.09 -3.24
CA ASP A 168 -25.48 47.13 -4.33
C ASP A 168 -26.92 47.05 -4.85
N SER A 169 -27.12 46.40 -6.00
CA SER A 169 -28.44 46.31 -6.64
C SER A 169 -29.47 45.56 -5.78
N PRO A 170 -30.79 45.83 -5.96
CA PRO A 170 -31.87 45.06 -5.32
C PRO A 170 -31.79 43.56 -5.62
N GLU A 171 -31.24 43.20 -6.78
CA GLU A 171 -31.02 41.82 -7.19
C GLU A 171 -29.94 41.14 -6.34
N ALA A 172 -28.81 41.81 -6.09
CA ALA A 172 -27.75 41.31 -5.22
C ALA A 172 -28.28 41.08 -3.79
N GLN A 173 -29.11 41.99 -3.31
CA GLN A 173 -29.78 41.88 -2.01
C GLN A 173 -30.73 40.67 -1.98
N ALA A 174 -31.53 40.45 -3.03
CA ALA A 174 -32.41 39.28 -3.12
C ALA A 174 -31.63 37.95 -3.17
N ILE A 175 -30.49 37.90 -3.87
CA ILE A 175 -29.60 36.72 -3.91
C ILE A 175 -29.13 36.36 -2.50
N ALA A 176 -28.74 37.36 -1.71
CA ALA A 176 -28.29 37.14 -0.33
C ALA A 176 -29.37 36.45 0.52
N LEU A 177 -30.67 36.69 0.26
CA LEU A 177 -31.79 36.07 0.98
C LEU A 177 -32.05 34.59 0.62
N THR A 178 -31.49 34.08 -0.47
CA THR A 178 -31.69 32.70 -0.91
C THR A 178 -31.04 31.67 0.03
N SER A 179 -31.51 30.41 -0.06
CA SER A 179 -31.01 29.30 0.77
C SER A 179 -29.55 28.92 0.50
N SER A 180 -29.03 29.20 -0.70
CA SER A 180 -27.64 28.94 -1.07
C SER A 180 -26.64 29.74 -0.22
N CYS A 181 -27.08 30.86 0.37
CA CYS A 181 -26.27 31.72 1.22
C CYS A 181 -26.30 31.38 2.72
N HIS A 182 -27.07 30.38 3.16
CA HIS A 182 -27.25 30.07 4.60
C HIS A 182 -25.92 29.81 5.35
N GLY A 183 -24.89 29.27 4.68
CA GLY A 183 -23.56 29.03 5.26
C GLY A 183 -22.51 30.11 4.96
N PHE A 184 -22.86 31.17 4.24
CA PHE A 184 -21.94 32.20 3.75
C PHE A 184 -22.28 33.61 4.23
N ARG A 185 -23.34 33.78 5.03
CA ARG A 185 -23.69 35.07 5.63
C ARG A 185 -22.82 35.37 6.85
N ILE A 186 -22.33 36.60 6.93
CA ILE A 186 -21.50 37.10 8.02
C ILE A 186 -22.33 38.09 8.83
N ALA A 187 -22.51 37.82 10.12
CA ALA A 187 -23.10 38.77 11.03
C ALA A 187 -22.11 39.93 11.30
N VAL A 188 -22.49 41.13 10.87
CA VAL A 188 -21.78 42.39 11.12
C VAL A 188 -22.72 43.32 11.88
N VAL A 189 -22.21 43.94 12.93
CA VAL A 189 -22.96 44.92 13.74
C VAL A 189 -22.95 46.27 13.01
N GLY A 190 -24.10 46.95 12.95
CA GLY A 190 -24.21 48.27 12.30
C GLY A 190 -24.57 48.20 10.82
N ASP A 191 -25.50 47.33 10.42
CA ASP A 191 -26.04 47.31 9.05
C ASP A 191 -26.83 48.62 8.77
N PRO A 192 -26.39 49.48 7.82
CA PRO A 192 -27.01 50.77 7.55
C PRO A 192 -28.28 50.66 6.67
N ARG A 193 -28.74 49.46 6.30
CA ARG A 193 -29.91 49.26 5.42
C ARG A 193 -31.18 49.96 5.91
N SER A 194 -31.44 49.95 7.22
CA SER A 194 -32.60 50.67 7.77
C SER A 194 -32.49 52.17 7.56
N ARG A 195 -31.29 52.74 7.76
CA ARG A 195 -31.00 54.17 7.56
C ARG A 195 -31.09 54.57 6.09
N ILE A 196 -30.67 53.70 5.19
CA ILE A 196 -30.82 53.92 3.74
C ILE A 196 -32.29 53.96 3.35
N SER A 197 -33.12 53.06 3.88
CA SER A 197 -34.57 53.10 3.62
C SER A 197 -35.23 54.38 4.16
N GLU A 198 -34.78 54.87 5.32
CA GLU A 198 -35.23 56.13 5.92
C GLU A 198 -34.81 57.34 5.07
N LEU A 199 -33.56 57.38 4.61
CA LEU A 199 -33.03 58.42 3.73
C LEU A 199 -33.82 58.48 2.41
N GLN A 200 -34.16 57.32 1.85
CA GLN A 200 -34.93 57.22 0.62
C GLN A 200 -36.37 57.73 0.82
N ALA A 201 -36.99 57.42 1.97
CA ALA A 201 -38.31 57.93 2.32
C ALA A 201 -38.34 59.46 2.46
N LEU A 202 -37.37 60.05 3.17
CA LEU A 202 -37.24 61.51 3.30
C LEU A 202 -36.96 62.18 1.96
N THR A 203 -36.07 61.59 1.15
CA THR A 203 -35.76 62.09 -0.20
C THR A 203 -37.02 62.11 -1.07
N ASN A 204 -37.86 61.07 -0.99
CA ASN A 204 -39.13 61.04 -1.72
C ASN A 204 -40.10 62.13 -1.27
N GLN A 205 -40.20 62.39 0.05
CA GLN A 205 -41.03 63.48 0.58
C GLN A 205 -40.55 64.85 0.09
N ALA A 206 -39.25 65.12 0.17
CA ALA A 206 -38.66 66.36 -0.34
C ALA A 206 -38.89 66.53 -1.86
N ASN A 207 -38.72 65.45 -2.63
CA ASN A 207 -38.95 65.46 -4.08
C ASN A 207 -40.43 65.69 -4.47
N GLN A 208 -41.38 65.32 -3.61
CA GLN A 208 -42.80 65.63 -3.82
C GLN A 208 -43.12 67.10 -3.49
N LEU A 209 -42.57 67.65 -2.41
CA LEU A 209 -42.85 69.02 -1.97
C LEU A 209 -42.15 70.09 -2.82
N ARG A 210 -40.91 69.81 -3.26
CA ARG A 210 -40.05 70.75 -4.01
C ARG A 210 -40.71 71.34 -5.27
N PRO A 211 -41.30 70.56 -6.21
CA PRO A 211 -41.92 71.13 -7.41
C PRO A 211 -43.18 71.95 -7.10
N ILE A 212 -43.93 71.57 -6.06
CA ILE A 212 -45.12 72.32 -5.61
C ILE A 212 -44.68 73.70 -5.12
N LEU A 213 -43.67 73.74 -4.24
CA LEU A 213 -43.15 75.00 -3.69
C LEU A 213 -42.54 75.89 -4.78
N GLN A 214 -41.81 75.31 -5.74
CA GLN A 214 -41.26 76.07 -6.89
C GLN A 214 -42.37 76.73 -7.71
N THR A 215 -43.47 76.02 -7.95
CA THR A 215 -44.62 76.54 -8.69
C THR A 215 -45.31 77.68 -7.93
N ASP A 216 -45.56 77.48 -6.62
CA ASP A 216 -46.19 78.48 -5.77
C ASP A 216 -45.31 79.74 -5.62
N GLN A 217 -43.99 79.58 -5.47
CA GLN A 217 -43.05 80.70 -5.39
C GLN A 217 -42.99 81.49 -6.70
N ALA A 218 -42.98 80.82 -7.85
CA ALA A 218 -43.03 81.49 -9.15
C ALA A 218 -44.31 82.32 -9.29
N ARG A 219 -45.47 81.74 -8.93
CA ARG A 219 -46.75 82.45 -8.98
C ARG A 219 -46.80 83.65 -8.03
N LEU A 220 -46.26 83.51 -6.82
CA LEU A 220 -46.15 84.62 -5.87
C LEU A 220 -45.23 85.73 -6.41
N ALA A 221 -44.12 85.37 -7.07
CA ALA A 221 -43.21 86.32 -7.70
C ALA A 221 -43.92 87.12 -8.80
N ASP A 222 -44.73 86.46 -9.64
CA ASP A 222 -45.54 87.13 -10.68
C ASP A 222 -46.55 88.12 -10.08
N LEU A 223 -47.25 87.72 -9.01
CA LEU A 223 -48.20 88.60 -8.30
C LEU A 223 -47.50 89.82 -7.68
N ASN A 224 -46.35 89.58 -7.03
CA ASN A 224 -45.53 90.66 -6.47
C ASN A 224 -44.97 91.59 -7.54
N ASP A 225 -44.59 91.06 -8.69
CA ASP A 225 -44.13 91.84 -9.83
C ASP A 225 -45.25 92.71 -10.42
N LEU A 226 -46.44 92.13 -10.62
CA LEU A 226 -47.61 92.87 -11.08
C LEU A 226 -47.97 93.99 -10.10
N ALA A 227 -47.98 93.71 -8.80
CA ALA A 227 -48.20 94.71 -7.76
C ALA A 227 -47.15 95.83 -7.81
N ARG A 228 -45.87 95.48 -7.96
CA ARG A 228 -44.76 96.45 -8.06
C ARG A 228 -44.91 97.38 -9.25
N ARG A 229 -45.21 96.82 -10.43
CA ARG A 229 -45.43 97.57 -11.68
C ARG A 229 -46.63 98.51 -11.57
N GLU A 230 -47.73 98.05 -10.99
CA GLU A 230 -48.92 98.89 -10.75
C GLU A 230 -48.60 100.06 -9.82
N CYS A 231 -47.94 99.80 -8.68
CA CYS A 231 -47.61 100.88 -7.74
C CYS A 231 -46.62 101.92 -8.33
N ASN A 232 -45.76 101.50 -9.27
CA ASN A 232 -44.82 102.38 -9.97
C ASN A 232 -45.48 103.23 -11.08
N GLY A 233 -46.66 102.81 -11.56
CA GLY A 233 -47.41 103.43 -12.65
C GLY A 233 -47.02 102.93 -14.05
N ASP A 234 -46.54 101.69 -14.17
CA ASP A 234 -46.18 101.11 -15.46
C ASP A 234 -47.45 100.77 -16.27
N ALA A 235 -47.41 100.96 -17.61
CA ALA A 235 -48.52 100.63 -18.49
C ALA A 235 -48.41 99.19 -19.03
N GLY A 236 -49.52 98.46 -19.06
CA GLY A 236 -49.57 97.09 -19.60
C GLY A 236 -50.87 96.34 -19.33
N PRO A 237 -51.00 95.08 -19.79
CA PRO A 237 -52.19 94.26 -19.55
C PRO A 237 -52.40 94.02 -18.05
N GLY A 238 -53.59 94.39 -17.55
CA GLY A 238 -53.92 94.25 -16.12
C GLY A 238 -53.34 95.33 -15.21
N LEU A 239 -52.81 96.42 -15.77
CA LEU A 239 -52.27 97.59 -15.04
C LEU A 239 -53.04 98.86 -15.40
N THR A 240 -53.18 99.80 -14.46
CA THR A 240 -53.87 101.09 -14.70
C THR A 240 -52.95 102.17 -15.27
N GLY A 241 -51.63 102.04 -15.12
CA GLY A 241 -50.65 103.05 -15.51
C GLY A 241 -50.60 104.29 -14.59
N ILE A 242 -51.26 104.22 -13.43
CA ILE A 242 -51.32 105.34 -12.48
C ILE A 242 -50.37 105.07 -11.31
N ARG A 243 -49.39 105.95 -11.10
CA ARG A 243 -48.48 105.85 -9.95
C ARG A 243 -49.23 106.16 -8.65
N GLY A 244 -49.14 105.25 -7.67
CA GLY A 244 -49.71 105.46 -6.35
C GLY A 244 -49.77 104.19 -5.49
N VAL A 245 -49.99 104.36 -4.18
CA VAL A 245 -50.08 103.24 -3.23
C VAL A 245 -51.51 102.81 -2.89
N ALA A 246 -52.51 103.54 -3.39
CA ALA A 246 -53.93 103.33 -3.12
C ALA A 246 -54.64 102.60 -4.29
N GLY A 247 -55.85 102.11 -4.06
CA GLY A 247 -56.66 101.46 -5.08
C GLY A 247 -56.10 100.10 -5.51
N GLU A 248 -55.81 99.95 -6.81
CA GLU A 248 -55.42 98.69 -7.42
C GLU A 248 -54.07 98.16 -6.93
N CYS A 249 -53.10 99.04 -6.65
CA CYS A 249 -51.84 98.69 -5.98
C CYS A 249 -52.09 97.97 -4.63
N THR A 250 -53.03 98.47 -3.81
CA THR A 250 -53.38 97.82 -2.53
C THR A 250 -54.14 96.50 -2.73
N ARG A 251 -54.93 96.37 -3.80
CA ARG A 251 -55.64 95.14 -4.15
C ARG A 251 -54.67 94.03 -4.54
N LEU A 252 -53.72 94.32 -5.43
CA LEU A 252 -52.71 93.37 -5.90
C LEU A 252 -51.74 92.94 -4.80
N ARG A 253 -51.34 93.86 -3.89
CA ARG A 253 -50.56 93.48 -2.69
C ARG A 253 -51.32 92.51 -1.79
N ARG A 254 -52.60 92.80 -1.50
CA ARG A 254 -53.45 91.88 -0.73
C ARG A 254 -53.65 90.54 -1.43
N GLU A 255 -53.75 90.52 -2.75
CA GLU A 255 -53.82 89.29 -3.54
C GLU A 255 -52.54 88.45 -3.38
N ALA A 256 -51.36 89.07 -3.46
CA ALA A 256 -50.09 88.40 -3.20
C ALA A 256 -49.99 87.88 -1.74
N ASP A 257 -50.36 88.70 -0.76
CA ASP A 257 -50.33 88.34 0.66
C ASP A 257 -51.28 87.16 0.95
N THR A 258 -52.52 87.22 0.45
CA THR A 258 -53.52 86.16 0.62
C THR A 258 -53.10 84.88 -0.10
N PHE A 259 -52.56 84.96 -1.31
CA PHE A 259 -52.03 83.79 -2.01
C PHE A 259 -50.89 83.15 -1.21
N SER A 260 -49.95 83.94 -0.67
CA SER A 260 -48.84 83.41 0.13
C SER A 260 -49.31 82.66 1.39
N ALA A 261 -50.38 83.16 2.03
CA ALA A 261 -50.98 82.54 3.20
C ALA A 261 -51.77 81.26 2.85
N VAL A 262 -52.58 81.30 1.79
CA VAL A 262 -53.41 80.14 1.37
C VAL A 262 -52.55 79.01 0.81
N ALA A 263 -51.51 79.33 0.03
CA ALA A 263 -50.56 78.35 -0.50
C ALA A 263 -49.58 77.83 0.58
N ASN A 264 -49.62 78.37 1.80
CA ASN A 264 -48.73 78.03 2.91
C ASN A 264 -47.24 78.09 2.53
N ILE A 265 -46.84 79.09 1.75
CA ILE A 265 -45.47 79.18 1.20
C ILE A 265 -44.44 79.23 2.33
N GLY A 266 -44.66 80.06 3.36
CA GLY A 266 -43.78 80.14 4.53
C GLY A 266 -43.59 78.79 5.24
N PRO A 267 -44.67 78.17 5.77
CA PRO A 267 -44.61 76.87 6.42
C PRO A 267 -43.98 75.76 5.56
N ARG A 268 -44.35 75.65 4.27
CA ARG A 268 -43.80 74.65 3.35
C ARG A 268 -42.31 74.89 3.05
N THR A 269 -41.87 76.15 3.03
CA THR A 269 -40.44 76.48 2.87
C THR A 269 -39.65 76.03 4.10
N THR A 270 -40.18 76.22 5.31
CA THR A 270 -39.56 75.73 6.55
C THR A 270 -39.56 74.19 6.61
N GLU A 271 -40.64 73.53 6.20
CA GLU A 271 -40.74 72.07 6.12
C GLU A 271 -39.73 71.48 5.13
N LEU A 272 -39.59 72.06 3.94
CA LEU A 272 -38.60 71.61 2.96
C LEU A 272 -37.17 71.79 3.50
N ALA A 273 -36.89 72.91 4.18
CA ALA A 273 -35.59 73.14 4.81
C ALA A 273 -35.28 72.14 5.94
N ASP A 274 -36.28 71.75 6.74
CA ASP A 274 -36.13 70.68 7.75
C ASP A 274 -35.86 69.31 7.09
N LEU A 275 -36.62 68.96 6.05
CA LEU A 275 -36.42 67.73 5.28
C LEU A 275 -35.01 67.69 4.66
N ASP A 276 -34.57 68.75 3.99
CA ASP A 276 -33.23 68.81 3.38
C ASP A 276 -32.11 68.76 4.45
N GLY A 277 -32.33 69.37 5.63
CA GLY A 277 -31.41 69.26 6.78
C GLY A 277 -31.28 67.82 7.28
N ARG A 278 -32.42 67.14 7.50
CA ARG A 278 -32.45 65.73 7.92
C ARG A 278 -31.86 64.79 6.87
N ILE A 279 -32.12 65.03 5.59
CA ILE A 279 -31.51 64.29 4.47
C ILE A 279 -29.99 64.46 4.51
N THR A 280 -29.49 65.69 4.73
CA THR A 280 -28.05 65.97 4.77
C THR A 280 -27.37 65.23 5.94
N ASP A 281 -27.96 65.31 7.15
CA ASP A 281 -27.40 64.64 8.32
C ASP A 281 -27.47 63.11 8.21
N LEU A 282 -28.61 62.58 7.76
CA LEU A 282 -28.78 61.13 7.59
C LEU A 282 -27.89 60.59 6.45
N SER A 283 -27.71 61.35 5.37
CA SER A 283 -26.78 61.00 4.29
C SER A 283 -25.34 60.92 4.79
N ARG A 284 -24.93 61.85 5.66
CA ARG A 284 -23.61 61.79 6.33
C ARG A 284 -23.49 60.55 7.20
N THR A 285 -24.48 60.26 8.05
CA THR A 285 -24.48 59.06 8.89
C THR A 285 -24.43 57.77 8.07
N VAL A 286 -25.21 57.67 6.99
CA VAL A 286 -25.19 56.52 6.07
C VAL A 286 -23.82 56.37 5.40
N GLY A 287 -23.18 57.48 5.02
CA GLY A 287 -21.83 57.45 4.46
C GLY A 287 -20.78 56.93 5.46
N ASP A 288 -20.81 57.44 6.69
CA ASP A 288 -19.88 57.06 7.76
C ASP A 288 -20.09 55.60 8.20
N GLU A 289 -21.34 55.21 8.47
CA GLU A 289 -21.70 53.83 8.84
C GLU A 289 -21.47 52.86 7.68
N GLY A 290 -21.74 53.27 6.43
CA GLY A 290 -21.50 52.47 5.23
C GLY A 290 -20.01 52.21 4.99
N ALA A 291 -19.16 53.22 5.17
CA ALA A 291 -17.71 53.06 5.07
C ALA A 291 -17.16 52.13 6.16
N ALA A 292 -17.61 52.30 7.41
CA ALA A 292 -17.24 51.42 8.52
C ALA A 292 -17.72 49.98 8.29
N TYR A 293 -18.96 49.80 7.84
CA TYR A 293 -19.53 48.50 7.51
C TYR A 293 -18.74 47.79 6.42
N LYS A 294 -18.37 48.49 5.35
CA LYS A 294 -17.58 47.95 4.22
C LYS A 294 -16.23 47.43 4.68
N GLU A 295 -15.52 48.18 5.52
CA GLU A 295 -14.21 47.76 6.03
C GLU A 295 -14.33 46.57 6.99
N VAL A 296 -15.29 46.60 7.92
CA VAL A 296 -15.52 45.49 8.85
C VAL A 296 -15.93 44.22 8.11
N LEU A 297 -16.78 44.33 7.09
CA LEU A 297 -17.18 43.20 6.25
C LEU A 297 -15.98 42.65 5.47
N ALA A 298 -15.20 43.51 4.82
CA ALA A 298 -14.00 43.10 4.10
C ALA A 298 -12.99 42.40 5.03
N GLN A 299 -12.79 42.93 6.23
CA GLN A 299 -11.96 42.30 7.26
C GLN A 299 -12.49 40.92 7.65
N ARG A 300 -13.80 40.77 7.90
CA ARG A 300 -14.41 39.49 8.27
C ARG A 300 -14.34 38.44 7.16
N ILE A 301 -14.46 38.87 5.91
CA ILE A 301 -14.25 37.99 4.74
C ILE A 301 -12.80 37.52 4.71
N ARG A 302 -11.82 38.43 4.85
CA ARG A 302 -10.40 38.09 4.91
C ARG A 302 -10.08 37.12 6.06
N GLU A 303 -10.63 37.35 7.24
CA GLU A 303 -10.50 36.47 8.40
C GLU A 303 -11.07 35.07 8.12
N GLU A 304 -12.23 34.97 7.46
CA GLU A 304 -12.84 33.68 7.12
C GLU A 304 -12.01 32.90 6.08
N VAL A 305 -11.48 33.60 5.07
CA VAL A 305 -10.57 32.98 4.09
C VAL A 305 -9.27 32.52 4.77
N ALA A 306 -8.66 33.38 5.60
CA ALA A 306 -7.43 33.03 6.34
C ALA A 306 -7.64 31.84 7.29
N ARG A 307 -8.79 31.77 7.99
CA ARG A 307 -9.15 30.61 8.82
C ARG A 307 -9.25 29.32 8.01
N ARG A 308 -9.68 29.38 6.75
CA ARG A 308 -9.75 28.22 5.87
C ARG A 308 -8.38 27.83 5.35
N GLU A 309 -7.54 28.80 5.01
CA GLU A 309 -6.13 28.57 4.64
C GLU A 309 -5.36 27.88 5.76
N GLU A 310 -5.53 28.33 7.00
CA GLU A 310 -4.89 27.70 8.16
C GLU A 310 -5.34 26.25 8.34
N LYS A 311 -6.62 25.93 8.09
CA LYS A 311 -7.15 24.57 8.14
C LYS A 311 -6.62 23.65 7.04
N GLN A 312 -6.14 24.19 5.92
CA GLN A 312 -5.61 23.37 4.82
C GLN A 312 -4.27 22.69 5.19
N GLY A 313 -3.53 23.21 6.17
CA GLY A 313 -2.36 22.55 6.73
C GLY A 313 -1.27 22.17 5.71
N THR A 314 -0.47 21.15 6.05
CA THR A 314 0.56 20.58 5.15
C THR A 314 -0.07 19.83 3.99
N ILE A 315 0.66 19.72 2.88
CA ILE A 315 0.22 19.00 1.68
C ILE A 315 0.25 17.50 1.96
N GLY A 316 -0.93 16.90 2.13
CA GLY A 316 -1.06 15.49 2.45
C GLY A 316 -0.79 14.56 1.26
N LEU A 317 -0.52 13.28 1.53
CA LEU A 317 -0.21 12.27 0.49
C LEU A 317 -1.33 12.15 -0.56
N LEU A 318 -2.60 12.15 -0.13
CA LEU A 318 -3.74 12.05 -1.05
C LEU A 318 -3.82 13.24 -2.00
N GLU A 319 -3.57 14.45 -1.48
CA GLU A 319 -3.57 15.68 -2.27
C GLU A 319 -2.42 15.68 -3.29
N ARG A 320 -1.25 15.12 -2.94
CA ARG A 320 -0.14 14.91 -3.89
C ARG A 320 -0.54 13.97 -5.03
N PHE A 321 -1.23 12.88 -4.72
CA PHE A 321 -1.71 11.94 -5.73
C PHE A 321 -2.76 12.57 -6.65
N GLU A 322 -3.73 13.29 -6.09
CA GLU A 322 -4.78 13.98 -6.86
C GLU A 322 -4.18 15.05 -7.78
N ALA A 323 -3.24 15.86 -7.26
CA ALA A 323 -2.54 16.86 -8.05
C ALA A 323 -1.68 16.23 -9.15
N PHE A 324 -1.00 15.11 -8.86
CA PHE A 324 -0.21 14.38 -9.84
C PHE A 324 -1.07 13.76 -10.96
N ASP A 325 -2.22 13.17 -10.62
CA ASP A 325 -3.14 12.61 -11.60
C ASP A 325 -3.80 13.71 -12.45
N ALA A 326 -4.16 14.84 -11.84
CA ALA A 326 -4.64 16.02 -12.56
C ALA A 326 -3.59 16.50 -13.58
N LEU A 327 -2.33 16.68 -13.17
CA LEU A 327 -1.22 17.05 -14.06
C LEU A 327 -1.04 16.06 -15.21
N ARG A 328 -1.21 14.76 -14.93
CA ARG A 328 -1.12 13.70 -15.94
C ARG A 328 -2.27 13.79 -16.94
N SER A 329 -3.50 14.01 -16.47
CA SER A 329 -4.70 14.10 -17.31
C SER A 329 -4.73 15.33 -18.22
N GLU A 330 -4.18 16.45 -17.74
CA GLU A 330 -4.17 17.72 -18.48
C GLU A 330 -2.99 17.84 -19.46
N ASN A 331 -1.84 17.25 -19.13
CA ASN A 331 -0.61 17.41 -19.89
C ASN A 331 -0.10 16.08 -20.47
N GLN A 332 -0.18 15.95 -21.80
CA GLN A 332 0.27 14.76 -22.52
C GLN A 332 1.77 14.48 -22.33
N TYR A 333 2.60 15.52 -22.17
CA TYR A 333 4.04 15.35 -21.93
C TYR A 333 4.31 14.70 -20.58
N VAL A 334 3.57 15.09 -19.53
CA VAL A 334 3.64 14.46 -18.20
C VAL A 334 3.21 13.00 -18.30
N THR A 335 2.11 12.70 -19.02
CA THR A 335 1.68 11.31 -19.25
C THR A 335 2.75 10.47 -19.95
N GLN A 336 3.39 10.99 -21.00
CA GLN A 336 4.43 10.28 -21.72
C GLN A 336 5.69 10.08 -20.85
N ALA A 337 6.13 11.12 -20.15
CA ALA A 337 7.30 11.06 -19.27
C ALA A 337 7.11 10.06 -18.12
N THR A 338 5.93 10.06 -17.49
CA THR A 338 5.60 9.13 -16.40
C THR A 338 5.52 7.69 -16.90
N THR A 339 4.92 7.46 -18.08
CA THR A 339 4.85 6.13 -18.71
C THR A 339 6.24 5.64 -19.13
N PHE A 340 7.07 6.52 -19.71
CA PHE A 340 8.44 6.22 -20.06
C PHE A 340 9.26 5.84 -18.82
N LEU A 341 9.15 6.60 -17.73
CA LEU A 341 9.88 6.30 -16.50
C LEU A 341 9.44 4.96 -15.89
N ARG A 342 8.13 4.64 -15.90
CA ARG A 342 7.65 3.32 -15.44
C ARG A 342 8.25 2.18 -16.25
N ILE A 343 8.23 2.29 -17.59
CA ILE A 343 8.83 1.29 -18.48
C ILE A 343 10.34 1.19 -18.21
N PHE A 344 11.02 2.32 -18.04
CA PHE A 344 12.45 2.37 -17.74
C PHE A 344 12.78 1.65 -16.42
N LEU A 345 12.04 1.91 -15.34
CA LEU A 345 12.27 1.26 -14.05
C LEU A 345 12.00 -0.25 -14.12
N ILE A 346 10.92 -0.68 -14.79
CA ILE A 346 10.66 -2.10 -15.04
C ILE A 346 11.81 -2.74 -15.83
N LEU A 347 12.34 -2.04 -16.84
CA LEU A 347 13.47 -2.52 -17.63
C LEU A 347 14.73 -2.66 -16.77
N VAL A 348 15.03 -1.69 -15.91
CA VAL A 348 16.15 -1.72 -14.97
C VAL A 348 16.02 -2.93 -14.03
N ASP A 349 14.84 -3.18 -13.47
CA ASP A 349 14.57 -4.34 -12.60
C ASP A 349 14.65 -5.69 -13.34
N CYS A 350 14.48 -5.66 -14.67
CA CYS A 350 14.66 -6.81 -15.56
C CYS A 350 16.10 -7.01 -16.03
N VAL A 351 17.03 -6.07 -15.80
CA VAL A 351 18.44 -6.21 -16.24
C VAL A 351 19.10 -7.48 -15.70
N PRO A 352 18.99 -7.85 -14.40
CA PRO A 352 19.64 -9.07 -13.90
C PRO A 352 19.18 -10.35 -14.62
N ILE A 353 17.89 -10.46 -14.92
CA ILE A 353 17.35 -11.62 -15.63
C ILE A 353 17.69 -11.59 -17.12
N LEU A 354 17.69 -10.40 -17.75
CA LEU A 354 18.05 -10.24 -19.15
C LEU A 354 19.50 -10.65 -19.39
N LEU A 355 20.43 -10.17 -18.54
CA LEU A 355 21.84 -10.56 -18.58
C LEU A 355 22.02 -12.07 -18.43
N LYS A 356 21.22 -12.71 -17.57
CA LYS A 356 21.26 -14.15 -17.36
C LYS A 356 20.70 -14.96 -18.54
N VAL A 357 19.61 -14.50 -19.14
CA VAL A 357 19.03 -15.12 -20.34
C VAL A 357 19.98 -15.01 -21.53
N LEU A 358 20.64 -13.85 -21.69
CA LEU A 358 21.64 -13.61 -22.72
C LEU A 358 22.91 -14.44 -22.50
N ALA A 359 23.36 -14.57 -21.25
CA ALA A 359 24.55 -15.35 -20.90
C ALA A 359 24.37 -16.86 -21.12
N GLY A 360 23.13 -17.37 -21.07
CA GLY A 360 22.84 -18.79 -21.24
C GLY A 360 23.46 -19.65 -20.14
N ARG A 361 23.75 -20.92 -20.45
CA ARG A 361 24.40 -21.85 -19.51
C ARG A 361 25.91 -21.62 -19.56
N THR A 362 26.48 -21.13 -18.46
CA THR A 362 27.92 -20.81 -18.38
C THR A 362 28.77 -22.04 -18.03
N VAL A 363 30.09 -21.95 -18.25
CA VAL A 363 31.02 -23.02 -17.85
C VAL A 363 31.06 -23.12 -16.33
N TYR A 364 30.98 -21.98 -15.64
CA TYR A 364 30.76 -21.94 -14.20
C TYR A 364 29.51 -22.74 -13.78
N ASP A 365 28.35 -22.54 -14.42
CA ASP A 365 27.11 -23.26 -14.07
C ASP A 365 27.27 -24.78 -14.24
N ALA A 366 27.95 -25.20 -15.31
CA ALA A 366 28.24 -26.62 -15.55
C ALA A 366 29.14 -27.22 -14.47
N LEU A 367 30.15 -26.48 -14.00
CA LEU A 367 31.03 -26.92 -12.92
C LEU A 367 30.32 -26.96 -11.56
N VAL A 368 29.48 -25.98 -11.27
CA VAL A 368 28.65 -25.96 -10.05
C VAL A 368 27.69 -27.15 -10.05
N GLU A 369 27.04 -27.45 -11.17
CA GLU A 369 26.13 -28.59 -11.28
C GLU A 369 26.87 -29.92 -11.08
N ARG A 370 28.01 -30.13 -11.76
CA ARG A 370 28.85 -31.31 -11.55
C ARG A 370 29.32 -31.45 -10.10
N ARG A 371 29.62 -30.34 -9.43
CA ARG A 371 30.01 -30.33 -8.01
C ARG A 371 28.82 -30.65 -7.09
N ARG A 372 27.61 -30.19 -7.42
CA ARG A 372 26.36 -30.53 -6.71
C ARG A 372 26.04 -32.01 -6.87
N GLU A 373 26.07 -32.53 -8.08
CA GLU A 373 25.87 -33.96 -8.38
C GLU A 373 26.90 -34.86 -7.69
N ARG A 374 28.19 -34.47 -7.71
CA ARG A 374 29.24 -35.22 -7.00
C ARG A 374 28.99 -35.25 -5.50
N ARG A 375 28.65 -34.11 -4.89
CA ARG A 375 28.29 -34.06 -3.46
C ARG A 375 27.06 -34.90 -3.13
N ARG A 376 26.04 -34.84 -3.97
CA ARG A 376 24.82 -35.66 -3.83
C ARG A 376 25.15 -37.15 -3.87
N ARG A 377 25.96 -37.61 -4.83
CA ARG A 377 26.38 -39.02 -4.94
C ARG A 377 27.16 -39.49 -3.71
N VAL A 378 28.10 -38.69 -3.22
CA VAL A 378 28.88 -39.03 -2.00
C VAL A 378 27.97 -39.07 -0.77
N PHE A 379 27.02 -38.14 -0.64
CA PHE A 379 26.07 -38.12 0.46
C PHE A 379 25.20 -39.39 0.47
N LEU A 380 24.58 -39.73 -0.67
CA LEU A 380 23.74 -40.92 -0.80
C LEU A 380 24.54 -42.21 -0.56
N ALA A 381 25.78 -42.28 -1.04
CA ALA A 381 26.65 -43.43 -0.78
C ALA A 381 26.99 -43.59 0.71
N ARG A 382 27.23 -42.48 1.42
CA ARG A 382 27.45 -42.52 2.88
C ARG A 382 26.22 -43.00 3.64
N GLU A 383 25.05 -42.52 3.25
CA GLU A 383 23.78 -42.93 3.87
C GLU A 383 23.53 -44.43 3.65
N SER A 384 23.65 -44.92 2.41
CA SER A 384 23.53 -46.34 2.07
C SER A 384 24.53 -47.21 2.83
N ASN A 385 25.80 -46.78 2.95
CA ASN A 385 26.81 -47.53 3.69
C ASN A 385 26.49 -47.56 5.20
N SER A 386 25.99 -46.47 5.76
CA SER A 386 25.60 -46.40 7.17
C SER A 386 24.39 -47.27 7.49
N GLU A 387 23.43 -47.35 6.57
CA GLU A 387 22.26 -48.22 6.69
C GLU A 387 22.67 -49.70 6.61
N GLN A 388 23.52 -50.06 5.64
CA GLN A 388 24.07 -51.40 5.53
C GLN A 388 24.87 -51.81 6.78
N ALA A 389 25.66 -50.89 7.35
CA ALA A 389 26.37 -51.15 8.60
C ALA A 389 25.41 -51.46 9.76
N ARG A 390 24.31 -50.70 9.91
CA ARG A 390 23.29 -50.97 10.93
C ARG A 390 22.57 -52.30 10.72
N LEU A 391 22.21 -52.63 9.48
CA LEU A 391 21.57 -53.90 9.15
C LEU A 391 22.50 -55.09 9.44
N ASN A 392 23.79 -54.95 9.14
CA ASN A 392 24.78 -55.96 9.46
C ASN A 392 24.93 -56.14 10.98
N GLU A 393 24.95 -55.04 11.75
CA GLU A 393 24.99 -55.11 13.22
C GLU A 393 23.76 -55.81 13.81
N VAL A 394 22.55 -55.54 13.28
CA VAL A 394 21.33 -56.25 13.71
C VAL A 394 21.39 -57.73 13.36
N ARG A 395 21.87 -58.07 12.16
CA ARG A 395 22.05 -59.47 11.74
C ARG A 395 23.07 -60.20 12.59
N GLU A 396 24.15 -59.54 12.99
CA GLU A 396 25.13 -60.10 13.92
C GLU A 396 24.47 -60.38 15.28
N LYS A 397 23.74 -59.42 15.85
CA LYS A 397 23.00 -59.62 17.11
C LYS A 397 21.97 -60.75 17.01
N GLU A 398 21.23 -60.86 15.90
CA GLU A 398 20.32 -61.99 15.68
C GLU A 398 21.05 -63.33 15.63
N ARG A 399 22.23 -63.39 15.00
CA ARG A 399 23.04 -64.60 14.94
C ARG A 399 23.54 -64.99 16.32
N ASP A 400 23.98 -64.02 17.11
CA ASP A 400 24.44 -64.25 18.49
C ASP A 400 23.30 -64.76 19.37
N LEU A 401 22.12 -64.12 19.31
CA LEU A 401 20.92 -64.57 20.04
C LEU A 401 20.48 -65.99 19.63
N ARG A 402 20.54 -66.33 18.33
CA ARG A 402 20.23 -67.69 17.86
C ARG A 402 21.27 -68.71 18.32
N ALA A 403 22.54 -68.34 18.36
CA ALA A 403 23.60 -69.20 18.86
C ALA A 403 23.44 -69.47 20.37
N ASP A 404 23.08 -68.46 21.14
CA ASP A 404 22.81 -68.56 22.58
C ASP A 404 21.58 -69.42 22.89
N ASP A 405 20.49 -69.25 22.13
CA ASP A 405 19.29 -70.09 22.27
C ASP A 405 19.60 -71.57 21.92
N ALA A 406 20.34 -71.81 20.83
CA ALA A 406 20.78 -73.16 20.47
C ALA A 406 21.68 -73.79 21.55
N ALA A 407 22.62 -73.03 22.12
CA ALA A 407 23.46 -73.49 23.22
C ALA A 407 22.64 -73.79 24.47
N SER A 408 21.64 -72.96 24.79
CA SER A 408 20.74 -73.15 25.93
C SER A 408 19.90 -74.41 25.78
N ARG A 409 19.33 -74.66 24.60
CA ARG A 409 18.59 -75.89 24.28
C ARG A 409 19.48 -77.13 24.34
N ALA A 410 20.72 -77.04 23.84
CA ALA A 410 21.67 -78.14 23.94
C ALA A 410 22.00 -78.48 25.40
N ARG A 411 22.21 -77.47 26.26
CA ARG A 411 22.42 -77.67 27.71
C ARG A 411 21.20 -78.30 28.38
N ALA A 412 19.99 -77.83 28.07
CA ALA A 412 18.75 -78.41 28.59
C ALA A 412 18.58 -79.87 28.16
N GLY A 413 18.86 -80.19 26.89
CA GLY A 413 18.81 -81.57 26.40
C GLY A 413 19.85 -82.49 27.04
N VAL A 414 21.04 -81.98 27.38
CA VAL A 414 22.05 -82.74 28.15
C VAL A 414 21.57 -83.00 29.58
N GLU A 415 20.98 -82.01 30.24
CA GLU A 415 20.44 -82.16 31.59
C GLU A 415 19.28 -83.16 31.65
N GLU A 416 18.39 -83.15 30.66
CA GLU A 416 17.30 -84.11 30.54
C GLU A 416 17.81 -85.55 30.33
N ARG A 417 18.82 -85.73 29.46
CA ARG A 417 19.51 -87.03 29.29
C ARG A 417 20.18 -87.51 30.58
N ARG A 418 20.69 -86.58 31.40
CA ARG A 418 21.29 -86.91 32.70
C ARG A 418 20.23 -87.38 33.69
N ARG A 419 19.08 -86.69 33.77
CA ARG A 419 17.95 -87.09 34.62
C ARG A 419 17.40 -88.47 34.26
N THR A 420 17.17 -88.72 32.97
CA THR A 420 16.68 -90.02 32.49
C THR A 420 17.68 -91.14 32.75
N ALA A 421 18.98 -90.88 32.62
CA ALA A 421 20.03 -91.84 33.01
C ALA A 421 20.02 -92.12 34.53
N ASP A 422 19.88 -91.10 35.37
CA ASP A 422 19.81 -91.26 36.83
C ASP A 422 18.56 -92.04 37.27
N GLU A 423 17.41 -91.80 36.63
CA GLU A 423 16.17 -92.56 36.85
C GLU A 423 16.33 -94.03 36.42
N ALA A 424 16.95 -94.29 35.27
CA ALA A 424 17.23 -95.64 34.81
C ALA A 424 18.17 -96.40 35.78
N ILE A 425 19.17 -95.72 36.34
CA ILE A 425 20.06 -96.30 37.37
C ILE A 425 19.26 -96.65 38.64
N LYS A 426 18.36 -95.77 39.09
CA LYS A 426 17.50 -96.04 40.26
C LYS A 426 16.57 -97.24 40.02
N LEU A 427 15.92 -97.29 38.85
CA LEU A 427 15.04 -98.40 38.48
C LEU A 427 15.81 -99.73 38.45
N ARG A 428 17.03 -99.72 37.92
CA ARG A 428 17.87 -100.91 37.87
C ARG A 428 18.27 -101.40 39.27
N ARG A 429 18.57 -100.50 40.21
CA ARG A 429 18.80 -100.88 41.61
C ARG A 429 17.58 -101.52 42.25
N LEU A 430 16.37 -100.99 41.98
CA LEU A 430 15.12 -101.59 42.47
C LEU A 430 14.90 -102.99 41.89
N ILE A 431 15.15 -103.19 40.59
CA ILE A 431 15.08 -104.50 39.95
C ILE A 431 16.08 -105.47 40.56
N ASP A 432 17.33 -105.05 40.80
CA ASP A 432 18.35 -105.89 41.41
C ASP A 432 17.99 -106.26 42.87
N GLN A 433 17.32 -105.37 43.60
CA GLN A 433 16.84 -105.62 44.96
C GLN A 433 15.67 -106.62 44.99
N VAL A 434 14.75 -106.55 44.03
CA VAL A 434 13.68 -107.56 43.87
C VAL A 434 14.27 -108.90 43.42
N ARG A 435 15.26 -108.86 42.52
CA ARG A 435 15.96 -110.06 42.02
C ARG A 435 16.69 -110.79 43.14
N SER A 436 17.35 -110.09 44.05
CA SER A 436 18.02 -110.74 45.18
C SER A 436 17.02 -111.40 46.13
N GLN A 437 15.85 -110.78 46.37
CA GLN A 437 14.76 -111.41 47.13
C GLN A 437 14.27 -112.71 46.49
N ILE A 438 14.06 -112.70 45.16
CA ILE A 438 13.61 -113.90 44.41
C ILE A 438 14.69 -115.00 44.39
N LEU A 439 15.97 -114.63 44.28
CA LEU A 439 17.09 -115.59 44.29
C LEU A 439 17.33 -116.20 45.70
N ASP A 440 17.05 -115.46 46.77
CA ASP A 440 17.06 -115.99 48.13
C ASP A 440 15.92 -117.01 48.33
N GLU A 441 14.77 -116.78 47.68
CA GLU A 441 13.64 -117.72 47.67
C GLU A 441 13.94 -118.97 46.81
N SER A 442 14.65 -118.83 45.68
CA SER A 442 14.96 -119.93 44.76
C SER A 442 16.19 -120.78 45.16
N SER A 443 17.07 -120.25 46.01
CA SER A 443 18.29 -120.96 46.48
C SER A 443 18.02 -122.04 47.53
N ARG A 444 16.78 -122.15 48.05
CA ARG A 444 16.32 -123.31 48.83
C ARG A 444 16.07 -124.56 47.99
N THR A 445 16.06 -124.46 46.67
CA THR A 445 15.81 -125.58 45.75
C THR A 445 17.04 -125.88 44.88
N SER A 446 18.08 -126.39 45.54
CA SER A 446 19.03 -127.44 45.12
C SER A 446 19.08 -127.79 43.61
N SER A 447 20.13 -127.41 42.87
CA SER A 447 21.38 -128.18 42.69
C SER A 447 21.23 -129.55 42.00
N ASN A 448 21.46 -129.64 40.67
CA ASN A 448 22.56 -130.44 40.09
C ASN A 448 22.70 -130.31 38.54
N SER A 449 23.97 -130.32 38.12
CA SER A 449 24.66 -130.24 36.80
C SER A 449 24.38 -131.41 35.80
N PRO A 450 25.09 -131.56 34.63
CA PRO A 450 25.59 -130.64 33.58
C PRO A 450 25.52 -131.19 32.10
N GLN A 451 26.08 -130.44 31.14
CA GLN A 451 26.74 -130.80 29.83
C GLN A 451 26.06 -130.62 28.45
N ARG A 452 26.91 -130.19 27.47
CA ARG A 452 26.85 -130.13 25.98
C ARG A 452 26.09 -128.95 25.33
N GLN A 453 26.73 -128.08 24.54
CA GLN A 453 27.35 -128.13 23.19
C GLN A 453 26.39 -127.79 22.02
N ALA A 454 26.83 -126.78 21.25
CA ALA A 454 26.59 -126.47 19.83
C ALA A 454 25.22 -125.94 19.33
N MET A 455 25.34 -124.80 18.59
CA MET A 455 24.51 -124.17 17.54
C MET A 455 23.17 -124.81 17.12
N PRO A 456 22.20 -123.96 16.73
CA PRO A 456 21.98 -123.81 15.29
C PRO A 456 21.72 -122.36 14.81
N LEU A 457 22.10 -122.13 13.55
CA LEU A 457 21.57 -121.09 12.67
C LEU A 457 20.14 -121.46 12.26
N VAL A 458 19.18 -120.54 12.43
CA VAL A 458 17.87 -120.57 11.76
C VAL A 458 17.57 -119.16 11.24
N ARG A 459 16.95 -119.15 10.06
CA ARG A 459 16.69 -118.06 9.13
C ARG A 459 15.30 -117.45 9.33
N ASP A 460 15.17 -116.24 8.79
CA ASP A 460 13.96 -115.59 8.22
C ASP A 460 13.08 -114.63 9.05
N ALA A 461 12.63 -113.60 8.29
CA ALA A 461 11.59 -112.58 8.53
C ALA A 461 11.95 -111.42 9.50
N ASP A 462 11.69 -110.14 9.26
CA ASP A 462 10.85 -109.43 8.27
C ASP A 462 11.31 -107.96 8.20
N ILE A 463 11.18 -107.31 7.03
CA ILE A 463 11.37 -105.87 6.83
C ILE A 463 10.01 -105.23 6.50
N PRO A 464 9.66 -104.12 7.15
CA PRO A 464 8.97 -103.03 6.46
C PRO A 464 9.75 -101.71 6.57
N LYS A 465 10.05 -101.12 5.41
CA LYS A 465 10.55 -99.74 5.26
C LYS A 465 9.38 -98.78 5.04
N GLN A 466 9.29 -97.77 5.88
CA GLN A 466 8.66 -96.46 5.64
C GLN A 466 9.46 -95.45 6.48
N SER A 467 9.72 -94.21 6.11
CA SER A 467 9.56 -93.42 4.89
C SER A 467 10.13 -92.03 5.24
N GLY A 468 10.70 -91.30 4.27
CA GLY A 468 10.74 -89.84 4.35
C GLY A 468 12.13 -89.21 4.48
N PHE A 469 12.83 -89.13 3.36
CA PHE A 469 13.68 -88.00 3.04
C PHE A 469 13.37 -87.67 1.58
N ASP A 470 12.90 -86.46 1.29
CA ASP A 470 13.38 -85.73 0.11
C ASP A 470 12.91 -84.27 0.12
N ALA A 471 13.81 -83.48 -0.44
CA ALA A 471 13.84 -82.04 -0.41
C ALA A 471 13.07 -81.42 -1.58
N ASN A 472 12.73 -80.14 -1.39
CA ASN A 472 12.79 -79.07 -2.39
C ASN A 472 11.80 -79.13 -3.58
N MET A 473 10.79 -78.24 -3.58
CA MET A 473 10.54 -77.29 -4.68
C MET A 473 9.27 -76.45 -4.43
N SER A 474 9.45 -75.13 -4.55
CA SER A 474 8.56 -74.15 -5.17
C SER A 474 7.08 -74.51 -5.44
N HIS A 475 6.16 -73.72 -4.88
CA HIS A 475 4.90 -73.36 -5.55
C HIS A 475 4.43 -71.94 -5.18
N PRO A 476 3.84 -71.19 -6.13
CA PRO A 476 3.35 -69.83 -5.93
C PRO A 476 1.84 -69.77 -5.56
N LEU A 477 1.47 -68.63 -4.96
CA LEU A 477 0.18 -67.94 -5.03
C LEU A 477 -1.12 -68.70 -4.70
N LYS A 478 -1.70 -68.42 -3.51
CA LYS A 478 -3.12 -68.06 -3.32
C LYS A 478 -3.43 -67.68 -1.86
N SER A 479 -3.75 -66.41 -1.62
CA SER A 479 -4.73 -65.98 -0.60
C SER A 479 -5.66 -64.99 -1.32
N VAL A 480 -6.89 -65.41 -1.62
CA VAL A 480 -8.12 -65.21 -0.82
C VAL A 480 -8.52 -63.73 -0.74
N ARG A 481 -9.64 -63.50 -1.43
CA ARG A 481 -10.45 -62.30 -1.57
C ARG A 481 -11.29 -62.07 -0.30
N VAL A 482 -11.41 -60.82 0.15
CA VAL A 482 -12.61 -60.30 0.80
C VAL A 482 -12.94 -58.94 0.17
N PRO A 483 -14.17 -58.74 -0.33
CA PRO A 483 -14.69 -57.46 -0.82
C PRO A 483 -15.60 -56.77 0.22
N ASP A 484 -16.10 -55.60 -0.18
CA ASP A 484 -17.27 -54.86 0.34
C ASP A 484 -17.06 -54.05 1.64
N ALA A 485 -17.70 -52.90 1.86
CA ALA A 485 -18.52 -51.98 1.07
C ALA A 485 -18.84 -50.79 2.00
N THR A 486 -19.67 -49.87 1.49
CA THR A 486 -20.35 -48.71 2.12
C THR A 486 -19.61 -47.38 1.95
N GLY A 487 -20.19 -46.33 1.35
CA GLY A 487 -21.49 -46.21 0.70
C GLY A 487 -21.98 -44.75 0.69
N SER A 488 -22.49 -44.31 -0.48
CA SER A 488 -23.45 -43.20 -0.69
C SER A 488 -22.98 -41.78 -0.34
N SER A 489 -23.45 -40.67 -0.91
CA SER A 489 -24.61 -40.33 -1.76
C SER A 489 -24.34 -38.95 -2.40
N GLY A 490 -24.57 -38.75 -3.71
CA GLY A 490 -25.62 -37.86 -4.25
C GLY A 490 -24.95 -36.91 -5.28
N ALA A 491 -25.31 -36.76 -6.55
CA ALA A 491 -26.60 -36.63 -7.25
C ALA A 491 -27.35 -35.33 -6.95
N GLU A 492 -27.15 -34.30 -7.80
CA GLU A 492 -28.07 -33.23 -8.27
C GLU A 492 -27.20 -32.28 -9.14
N ALA A 493 -27.36 -32.10 -10.47
CA ALA A 493 -28.50 -31.72 -11.31
C ALA A 493 -29.02 -30.29 -11.06
N SER A 494 -29.30 -29.60 -12.18
CA SER A 494 -29.99 -28.31 -12.33
C SER A 494 -29.18 -27.06 -11.96
N ASP A 495 -29.40 -25.87 -12.52
CA ASP A 495 -29.87 -25.34 -13.81
C ASP A 495 -29.74 -23.80 -13.62
N SER A 496 -29.63 -23.06 -14.72
CA SER A 496 -29.99 -21.62 -14.82
C SER A 496 -29.42 -20.57 -13.84
N ALA A 497 -28.58 -19.66 -14.36
CA ALA A 497 -28.82 -18.19 -14.40
C ALA A 497 -27.73 -17.50 -15.23
#